data_AF-A0A923J6X4-F1
#
_entry.id   AF-A0A923J6X4-F1
#
_cell.length_a   1.000
_cell.length_b   1.000
_cell.length_c   1.000
_cell.angle_alpha   90.00
_cell.angle_beta   90.00
_cell.angle_gamma   90.00
#
_symmetry.space_group_name_H-M   'P 1'
#
loop_
_entity.id
_entity.type
_entity.pdbx_description
1 polymer ?
#
loop_
_entity_poly.entity_id
_entity_poly.type
_entity_poly.pdbx_seq_one_letter_code
_entity_poly.pdbx_strand_id
1 'polypeptide(L)'
;MDLRLTDDDKSIIEEAAAISNQTITQFVVASASERAAEVIEQHRRMVLNEQSWSSVMEAITQPPAPNDRLKRAAKRLQTVR
;
A
#
# COMPACT_ATOMS: atom_id res chain seq x y z
N MET A 1 -8.24 -0.04 21.06
CA MET A 1 -8.18 -1.12 20.06
C MET A 1 -8.38 -2.39 20.84
N ASP A 2 -9.52 -3.05 20.67
CA ASP A 2 -9.86 -4.24 21.45
C ASP A 2 -9.68 -5.48 20.59
N LEU A 3 -8.84 -6.40 21.05
CA LEU A 3 -8.50 -7.63 20.35
C LEU A 3 -9.00 -8.82 21.15
N ARG A 4 -9.60 -9.79 20.46
CA ARG A 4 -9.88 -11.11 21.02
C ARG A 4 -8.84 -12.06 20.45
N LEU A 5 -8.06 -12.67 21.34
CA LEU A 5 -7.01 -13.61 21.00
C LEU A 5 -7.41 -14.99 21.49
N THR A 6 -6.96 -16.02 20.78
CA THR A 6 -6.93 -17.37 21.35
C THR A 6 -5.85 -17.44 22.42
N ASP A 7 -5.92 -18.46 23.30
CA ASP A 7 -4.89 -18.65 24.33
C ASP A 7 -3.51 -18.93 23.69
N ASP A 8 -3.48 -19.64 22.57
CA ASP A 8 -2.26 -19.94 21.80
C ASP A 8 -1.62 -18.66 21.24
N ASP A 9 -2.41 -17.80 20.57
CA ASP A 9 -1.91 -16.53 20.03
C ASP A 9 -1.37 -15.63 21.14
N LYS A 10 -2.07 -15.59 22.28
CA LYS A 10 -1.66 -14.80 23.44
C LYS A 10 -0.32 -15.29 23.98
N SER A 11 -0.13 -16.61 24.14
CA SER A 11 1.11 -17.19 24.64
C SER A 11 2.31 -16.85 23.74
N ILE A 12 2.16 -16.97 22.42
CA ILE A 12 3.23 -16.69 21.46
C ILE A 12 3.59 -15.19 21.49
N ILE A 13 2.59 -14.30 21.55
CA ILE A 13 2.80 -12.86 21.61
C ILE A 13 3.49 -12.46 22.94
N GLU A 14 3.08 -13.06 24.06
CA GLU A 14 3.71 -12.82 25.37
C GLU A 14 5.18 -13.24 25.37
N GLU A 15 5.51 -14.42 24.83
CA GLU A 15 6.88 -14.90 24.70
C GLU A 15 7.71 -13.97 23.80
N ALA A 16 7.19 -13.58 22.63
CA ALA A 16 7.89 -12.69 21.71
C ALA A 16 8.12 -11.29 22.30
N ALA A 17 7.15 -10.76 23.04
CA ALA A 17 7.29 -9.49 23.75
C ALA A 17 8.38 -9.57 24.84
N ALA A 18 8.43 -10.67 25.60
CA ALA A 18 9.45 -10.91 26.61
C ALA A 18 10.86 -11.01 26.00
N ILE A 19 11.01 -11.77 24.91
CA ILE A 19 12.28 -11.87 24.16
C ILE A 19 12.75 -10.50 23.66
N SER A 20 11.80 -9.67 23.21
CA SER A 20 12.06 -8.32 22.71
C SER A 20 12.23 -7.27 23.83
N ASN A 21 12.14 -7.68 25.10
CA ASN A 21 12.20 -6.81 26.27
C ASN A 21 11.17 -5.65 26.21
N GLN A 22 9.96 -5.97 25.75
CA GLN A 22 8.85 -5.06 25.55
C GLN A 22 7.60 -5.55 26.31
N THR A 23 6.70 -4.62 26.61
CA THR A 23 5.34 -5.02 27.02
C THR A 23 4.57 -5.60 25.82
N ILE A 24 3.57 -6.45 26.08
CA ILE A 24 2.69 -7.02 25.06
C ILE A 24 2.11 -5.91 24.16
N THR A 25 1.61 -4.82 24.76
CA THR A 25 1.03 -3.71 24.01
C THR A 25 2.05 -3.03 23.10
N GLN A 26 3.26 -2.78 23.59
CA GLN A 26 4.33 -2.20 22.76
C GLN A 26 4.68 -3.11 21.60
N PHE A 27 4.83 -4.42 21.86
CA PHE A 27 5.13 -5.41 20.83
C PHE A 27 4.04 -5.47 19.76
N VAL A 28 2.77 -5.60 20.15
CA VAL A 28 1.64 -5.66 19.20
C VAL A 28 1.52 -4.39 18.39
N VAL A 29 1.63 -3.21 19.01
CA VAL A 29 1.53 -1.92 18.29
C VAL A 29 2.69 -1.74 17.32
N ALA A 30 3.92 -2.07 17.72
CA ALA A 30 5.09 -1.96 16.85
C ALA A 30 4.97 -2.90 15.65
N SER A 31 4.68 -4.18 15.88
CA SER A 31 4.51 -5.19 14.83
C SER A 31 3.37 -4.84 13.86
N ALA A 32 2.22 -4.38 14.39
CA ALA A 32 1.11 -3.94 13.55
C ALA A 32 1.46 -2.70 12.72
N SER A 33 2.20 -1.74 13.30
CA SER A 33 2.61 -0.51 12.62
C SER A 33 3.62 -0.78 11.50
N GLU A 34 4.61 -1.64 11.76
CA GLU A 34 5.59 -2.07 10.76
C GLU A 34 4.89 -2.76 9.59
N ARG A 35 4.03 -3.75 9.88
CA ARG A 35 3.30 -4.46 8.83
C ARG A 35 2.36 -3.54 8.05
N ALA A 36 1.70 -2.61 8.72
CA ALA A 36 0.86 -1.61 8.05
C ALA A 36 1.68 -0.73 7.09
N ALA A 37 2.86 -0.28 7.51
CA ALA A 37 3.74 0.50 6.65
C ALA A 37 4.17 -0.28 5.39
N GLU A 38 4.54 -1.55 5.54
CA GLU A 38 4.88 -2.42 4.41
C GLU A 38 3.72 -2.57 3.42
N VAL A 39 2.50 -2.84 3.92
CA VAL A 39 1.30 -3.00 3.08
C VAL A 39 0.99 -1.71 2.32
N ILE A 40 1.10 -0.56 2.98
CA ILE A 40 0.90 0.74 2.35
C ILE A 40 1.96 1.01 1.27
N GLU A 41 3.23 0.73 1.56
CA GLU A 41 4.32 0.93 0.59
C GLU A 41 4.18 -0.01 -0.62
N GLN A 42 3.85 -1.28 -0.40
CA GLN A 42 3.58 -2.25 -1.47
C GLN A 42 2.40 -1.81 -2.36
N HIS A 43 1.36 -1.23 -1.75
CA HIS A 43 0.21 -0.74 -2.52
C HIS A 43 0.54 0.52 -3.33
N ARG A 44 1.40 1.41 -2.80
CA ARG A 44 1.77 2.67 -3.46
C ARG A 44 2.83 2.50 -4.54
N ARG A 45 3.69 1.49 -4.42
CA ARG A 45 4.78 1.26 -5.38
C ARG A 45 4.32 0.37 -6.51
N MET A 46 4.42 0.87 -7.74
CA MET A 46 4.34 0.03 -8.93
C MET A 46 5.75 -0.44 -9.30
N VAL A 47 6.03 -1.72 -9.06
CA VAL A 47 7.26 -2.37 -9.52
C VAL A 47 7.03 -2.83 -10.96
N LEU A 48 7.78 -2.25 -11.89
CA LEU A 48 7.67 -2.55 -13.31
C LEU A 48 8.76 -3.54 -13.73
N ASN A 49 8.40 -4.52 -14.55
CA ASN A 49 9.39 -5.29 -15.30
C ASN A 49 9.97 -4.43 -16.46
N GLU A 50 11.04 -4.89 -17.10
CA GLU A 50 11.75 -4.12 -18.14
C GLU A 50 10.85 -3.69 -19.32
N GLN A 51 9.92 -4.56 -19.73
CA GLN A 51 8.99 -4.25 -20.82
C GLN A 51 8.01 -3.15 -20.43
N SER A 52 7.44 -3.24 -19.22
CA SER A 52 6.51 -2.25 -18.68
C SER A 52 7.22 -0.93 -18.42
N TRP A 53 8.45 -0.97 -17.92
CA TRP A 53 9.31 0.21 -17.74
C TRP A 53 9.54 0.92 -19.08
N SER A 54 9.96 0.19 -20.12
CA SER A 54 10.17 0.74 -21.46
C SER A 54 8.91 1.39 -22.01
N SER A 55 7.76 0.73 -21.85
CA SER A 55 6.45 1.25 -22.30
C SER A 55 6.08 2.55 -21.57
N VAL A 56 6.34 2.64 -20.26
CA VAL A 56 6.08 3.85 -19.48
C VAL A 56 7.05 4.97 -19.89
N MET A 57 8.33 4.67 -20.10
CA MET A 57 9.32 5.65 -20.55
C MET A 57 9.01 6.18 -21.96
N GLU A 58 8.58 5.32 -22.88
CA GLU A 58 8.13 5.74 -24.20
C GLU A 58 6.91 6.67 -24.09
N ALA A 59 5.91 6.33 -23.28
CA ALA A 59 4.74 7.19 -23.07
C ALA A 59 5.07 8.55 -22.44
N ILE A 60 6.13 8.64 -21.62
CA ILE A 60 6.61 9.92 -21.04
C ILE A 60 7.40 10.73 -22.05
N THR A 61 8.29 10.08 -22.82
CA THR A 61 9.18 10.76 -23.79
C THR A 61 8.49 11.12 -25.09
N GLN A 62 7.49 10.33 -25.50
CA GLN A 62 6.65 10.52 -26.68
C GLN A 62 5.17 10.46 -26.29
N PRO A 63 4.65 11.51 -25.62
CA PRO A 63 3.29 11.49 -25.11
C PRO A 63 2.27 11.44 -26.25
N PRO A 64 1.35 10.46 -26.27
CA PRO A 64 0.34 10.37 -27.30
C PRO A 64 -0.72 11.46 -27.14
N ALA A 65 -1.28 11.92 -28.26
CA ALA A 65 -2.41 12.84 -28.22
C ALA A 65 -3.65 12.18 -27.57
N PRO A 66 -4.43 12.92 -26.74
CA PRO A 66 -5.67 12.40 -26.17
C PRO A 66 -6.63 11.90 -27.25
N ASN A 67 -7.17 10.69 -27.07
CA ASN A 67 -8.16 10.16 -28.00
C ASN A 67 -9.53 10.85 -27.84
N ASP A 68 -10.42 10.66 -28.82
CA ASP A 68 -11.72 11.35 -28.84
C ASP A 68 -12.62 10.98 -27.66
N ARG A 69 -12.48 9.76 -27.13
CA ARG A 69 -13.22 9.31 -25.95
C ARG A 69 -12.80 10.09 -24.70
N LEU A 70 -11.49 10.26 -24.49
CA LEU A 70 -10.93 11.05 -23.41
C LEU A 70 -11.30 12.54 -23.54
N LYS A 71 -11.21 13.11 -24.76
CA LYS A 71 -11.63 14.49 -25.04
C LYS A 71 -13.11 14.72 -24.68
N ARG A 72 -14.01 13.81 -25.07
CA ARG A 72 -15.45 13.92 -24.73
C ARG A 72 -15.69 13.83 -23.23
N ALA A 73 -15.01 12.91 -22.53
CA ALA A 73 -15.14 12.77 -21.08
C ALA A 73 -14.67 14.03 -20.33
N ALA A 74 -13.53 14.61 -20.75
CA ALA A 74 -13.01 15.85 -20.18
C ALA A 74 -13.97 17.04 -20.39
N LYS A 75 -14.54 17.17 -21.60
CA LYS A 75 -15.57 18.21 -21.87
C LYS A 75 -16.78 18.07 -20.94
N ARG A 76 -17.29 16.86 -20.74
CA ARG A 76 -18.42 16.62 -19.83
C ARG A 76 -18.09 17.02 -18.39
N LEU A 77 -16.88 16.77 -17.90
CA LEU A 77 -16.46 17.19 -16.56
C LEU A 77 -16.46 18.73 -16.41
N GLN A 78 -16.05 19.46 -17.46
CA GLN A 78 -16.03 20.92 -17.45
C GLN A 78 -17.43 21.54 -17.47
N THR A 79 -18.41 20.87 -18.07
CA THR A 79 -19.80 21.35 -18.13
C THR A 79 -20.61 21.09 -16.86
N VAL A 80 -20.13 20.20 -15.97
CA VAL A 80 -20.79 19.85 -14.70
C VAL A 80 -20.31 20.70 -13.52
N ARG A 81 -19.28 21.53 -13.72
CA ARG A 81 -18.70 22.43 -12.71
C ARG A 81 -19.27 23.84 -12.84
#